data_AF-A0A4Z0RBE7-F1
#
_entry.id   AF-A0A4Z0RBE7-F1
#
_cell.length_a   1.000
_cell.length_b   1.000
_cell.length_c   1.000
_cell.angle_alpha   90.00
_cell.angle_beta   90.00
_cell.angle_gamma   90.00
#
_symmetry.space_group_name_H-M   'P 1'
#
loop_
_entity.id
_entity.type
_entity.pdbx_description
1 polymer ?
#
loop_
_entity_poly.entity_id
_entity_poly.type
_entity_poly.pdbx_seq_one_letter_code
_entity_poly.pdbx_strand_id
1 'polypeptide(L)'
;MDRKVLTLGLVMCLSSITVTGCSNSQQDEIARLDKSYVLEQQKNVELEKEKAVLSESLESANKRVEKQVSIITSLSKDSANEMNIYSICTGNIDDYSKVIDFYITMPKELSLKSKLSTIAETISEAYFSNLPIKVLEIDDKKIATVNLEEMPESSTDTSMKQSNSWSTSLFQGSTGGTITRIRLAESFLQKDYKGEWIEGIRFLYKGQRIDFQHVPELSEVIYRR
;
A
#
# COMPACT_ATOMS: atom_id res chain seq x y z
N MET A 1 -63.88 -32.94 85.70
CA MET A 1 -63.42 -31.54 85.65
C MET A 1 -62.07 -31.54 84.95
N ASP A 2 -61.82 -31.01 83.76
CA ASP A 2 -62.63 -30.41 82.70
C ASP A 2 -61.82 -30.62 81.40
N ARG A 3 -62.31 -31.46 80.49
CA ARG A 3 -62.81 -31.06 79.15
C ARG A 3 -62.14 -29.83 78.53
N LYS A 4 -61.31 -30.04 77.50
CA LYS A 4 -61.41 -29.26 76.26
C LYS A 4 -61.35 -30.17 75.04
N VAL A 5 -62.36 -29.99 74.21
CA VAL A 5 -62.76 -30.80 73.05
C VAL A 5 -62.12 -30.22 71.79
N LEU A 6 -61.74 -31.15 70.92
CA LEU A 6 -61.52 -31.11 69.47
C LEU A 6 -62.18 -29.95 68.69
N THR A 7 -61.45 -29.35 67.73
CA THR A 7 -62.05 -29.05 66.41
C THR A 7 -61.02 -29.10 65.28
N LEU A 8 -61.43 -29.82 64.25
CA LEU A 8 -60.83 -30.11 62.96
C LEU A 8 -60.80 -28.85 62.05
N GLY A 9 -59.73 -28.66 61.28
CA GLY A 9 -59.66 -27.65 60.21
C GLY A 9 -58.59 -28.01 59.18
N LEU A 10 -59.02 -28.57 58.05
CA LEU A 10 -58.21 -29.11 56.96
C LEU A 10 -58.11 -28.07 55.81
N VAL A 11 -56.88 -27.82 55.35
CA VAL A 11 -56.44 -27.32 54.00
C VAL A 11 -56.81 -25.89 53.55
N MET A 12 -55.76 -25.08 53.31
CA MET A 12 -55.54 -24.29 52.07
C MET A 12 -54.04 -23.94 52.00
N CYS A 13 -53.26 -24.66 51.19
CA CYS A 13 -52.83 -24.26 49.85
C CYS A 13 -51.79 -23.12 49.83
N LEU A 14 -50.53 -23.54 49.65
CA LEU A 14 -49.56 -23.02 48.68
C LEU A 14 -49.68 -21.54 48.31
N SER A 15 -48.80 -20.71 48.90
CA SER A 15 -48.07 -19.70 48.14
C SER A 15 -46.86 -19.21 48.94
N SER A 16 -45.93 -20.11 49.26
CA SER A 16 -44.53 -19.73 49.21
C SER A 16 -44.24 -19.44 47.75
N ILE A 17 -44.49 -18.20 47.32
CA ILE A 17 -44.00 -17.73 46.02
C ILE A 17 -42.49 -17.68 46.21
N THR A 18 -41.83 -18.80 45.95
CA THR A 18 -40.42 -18.84 45.63
C THR A 18 -40.28 -18.06 44.33
N VAL A 19 -40.03 -16.75 44.47
CA VAL A 19 -39.54 -15.90 43.38
C VAL A 19 -38.10 -16.35 43.09
N THR A 20 -37.94 -17.49 42.42
CA THR A 20 -36.65 -17.95 41.90
C THR A 20 -36.67 -18.10 40.38
N GLY A 21 -37.82 -17.83 39.73
CA GLY A 21 -37.97 -17.88 38.27
C GLY A 21 -37.53 -16.61 37.52
N CYS A 22 -37.65 -15.41 38.11
CA CYS A 22 -37.29 -14.16 37.41
C CYS A 22 -35.78 -13.82 37.52
N SER A 23 -35.13 -14.22 38.62
CA SER A 23 -33.71 -13.91 38.89
C SER A 23 -32.77 -14.45 37.82
N ASN A 24 -32.95 -15.71 37.41
CA ASN A 24 -32.03 -16.35 36.45
C ASN A 24 -32.19 -15.78 35.03
N SER A 25 -33.44 -15.48 34.61
CA SER A 25 -33.69 -14.86 33.30
C SER A 25 -33.09 -13.46 33.17
N GLN A 26 -33.11 -12.67 34.25
CA GLN A 26 -32.53 -11.34 34.29
C GLN A 26 -30.99 -11.39 34.32
N GLN A 27 -30.40 -12.36 35.01
CA GLN A 27 -28.95 -12.59 35.00
C GLN A 27 -28.41 -12.99 33.62
N ASP A 28 -29.14 -13.86 32.91
CA ASP A 28 -28.76 -14.26 31.55
C ASP A 28 -28.85 -13.10 30.55
N GLU A 29 -29.85 -12.23 30.70
CA GLU A 29 -29.99 -11.02 29.89
C GLU A 29 -28.87 -10.00 30.16
N ILE A 30 -28.53 -9.77 31.44
CA ILE A 30 -27.38 -8.93 31.83
C ILE A 30 -26.08 -9.46 31.24
N ALA A 31 -25.83 -10.78 31.32
CA ALA A 31 -24.62 -11.39 30.76
C ALA A 31 -24.55 -11.26 29.23
N ARG A 32 -25.69 -11.37 28.52
CA ARG A 32 -25.76 -11.13 27.07
C ARG A 32 -25.51 -9.67 26.72
N LEU A 33 -26.10 -8.75 27.47
CA LEU A 33 -25.92 -7.32 27.26
C LEU A 33 -24.46 -6.91 27.48
N ASP A 34 -23.82 -7.44 28.52
CA ASP A 34 -22.42 -7.17 28.84
C ASP A 34 -21.49 -7.69 27.74
N LYS A 35 -21.74 -8.91 27.23
CA LYS A 35 -21.02 -9.45 26.08
C LYS A 35 -21.19 -8.60 24.81
N SER A 36 -22.42 -8.13 24.54
CA SER A 36 -22.70 -7.26 23.40
C SER A 36 -22.02 -5.91 23.55
N TYR A 37 -22.01 -5.34 24.75
CA TYR A 37 -21.34 -4.09 25.07
C TYR A 37 -19.83 -4.20 24.85
N VAL A 38 -19.20 -5.27 25.34
CA VAL A 38 -17.77 -5.53 25.12
C VAL A 38 -17.44 -5.66 23.63
N LEU A 39 -18.29 -6.37 22.86
CA LEU A 39 -18.10 -6.51 21.41
C LEU A 39 -18.22 -5.17 20.69
N GLU A 40 -19.21 -4.35 21.06
CA GLU A 40 -19.39 -3.02 20.47
C GLU A 40 -18.22 -2.09 20.81
N GLN A 41 -17.68 -2.17 22.04
CA GLN A 41 -16.47 -1.44 22.43
C GLN A 41 -15.25 -1.87 21.61
N GLN A 42 -15.07 -3.16 21.37
CA GLN A 42 -14.00 -3.67 20.50
C GLN A 42 -14.13 -3.16 19.07
N LYS A 43 -15.35 -3.18 18.52
CA LYS A 43 -15.64 -2.66 17.19
C LYS A 43 -15.39 -1.16 17.08
N ASN A 44 -15.76 -0.38 18.10
CA ASN A 44 -15.46 1.05 18.13
C ASN A 44 -13.96 1.33 18.16
N VAL A 45 -13.18 0.53 18.90
CA VAL A 45 -11.71 0.64 18.89
C VAL A 45 -11.12 0.31 17.51
N GLU A 46 -11.65 -0.69 16.81
CA GLU A 46 -11.22 -1.05 15.45
C GLU A 46 -11.57 0.04 14.44
N LEU A 47 -12.80 0.59 14.51
CA LEU A 47 -13.24 1.70 13.67
C LEU A 47 -12.40 2.96 13.87
N GLU A 48 -12.03 3.30 15.11
CA GLU A 48 -11.14 4.45 15.36
C GLU A 48 -9.74 4.24 14.79
N LYS A 49 -9.22 3.00 14.80
CA LYS A 49 -7.94 2.67 14.13
C LYS A 49 -8.06 2.82 12.61
N GLU A 50 -9.12 2.29 12.00
CA GLU A 50 -9.35 2.40 10.56
C GLU A 50 -9.49 3.86 10.14
N LYS A 51 -10.24 4.66 10.91
CA LYS A 51 -10.40 6.09 10.69
C LYS A 51 -9.08 6.85 10.78
N ALA A 52 -8.20 6.51 11.72
CA ALA A 52 -6.87 7.10 11.82
C ALA A 52 -6.03 6.82 10.57
N VAL A 53 -5.99 5.57 10.12
CA VAL A 53 -5.28 5.15 8.89
C VAL A 53 -5.84 5.86 7.65
N LEU A 54 -7.17 5.93 7.51
CA LEU A 54 -7.81 6.63 6.40
C LEU A 54 -7.52 8.14 6.43
N SER A 55 -7.50 8.76 7.60
CA SER A 55 -7.18 10.18 7.75
C SER A 55 -5.75 10.48 7.30
N GLU A 56 -4.78 9.65 7.70
CA GLU A 56 -3.37 9.77 7.27
C GLU A 56 -3.22 9.54 5.75
N SER A 57 -3.94 8.55 5.21
CA SER A 57 -3.98 8.32 3.77
C SER A 57 -4.58 9.49 3.00
N LEU A 58 -5.61 10.16 3.54
CA LEU A 58 -6.22 11.32 2.91
C LEU A 58 -5.29 12.54 2.92
N GLU A 59 -4.59 12.77 4.03
CA GLU A 59 -3.63 13.86 4.16
C GLU A 59 -2.46 13.70 3.18
N SER A 60 -1.89 12.49 3.09
CA SER A 60 -0.82 12.19 2.13
C SER A 60 -1.27 12.31 0.68
N ALA A 61 -2.51 11.91 0.36
CA ALA A 61 -3.10 12.09 -0.97
C ALA A 61 -3.28 13.58 -1.31
N ASN A 62 -3.80 14.39 -0.39
CA ASN A 62 -3.95 15.84 -0.59
C ASN A 62 -2.60 16.52 -0.85
N LYS A 63 -1.57 16.18 -0.07
CA LYS A 63 -0.21 16.70 -0.27
C LYS A 63 0.35 16.34 -1.66
N ARG A 64 0.07 15.13 -2.16
CA ARG A 64 0.45 14.73 -3.53
C ARG A 64 -0.29 15.57 -4.58
N VAL A 65 -1.58 15.80 -4.41
CA VAL A 65 -2.39 16.63 -5.31
C VAL A 65 -1.85 18.06 -5.35
N GLU A 66 -1.59 18.67 -4.19
CA GLU A 66 -1.01 20.02 -4.11
C GLU A 66 0.34 20.11 -4.85
N LYS A 67 1.21 19.11 -4.67
CA LYS A 67 2.46 19.00 -5.42
C LYS A 67 2.21 18.96 -6.93
N GLN A 68 1.29 18.13 -7.41
CA GLN A 68 0.98 18.07 -8.85
C GLN A 68 0.42 19.41 -9.38
N VAL A 69 -0.48 20.06 -8.65
CA VAL A 69 -1.04 21.37 -9.02
C VAL A 69 0.06 22.42 -9.13
N SER A 70 1.00 22.45 -8.19
CA SER A 70 2.14 23.37 -8.25
C SER A 70 3.03 23.15 -9.48
N ILE A 71 3.31 21.90 -9.84
CA ILE A 71 4.08 21.51 -11.02
C ILE A 71 3.36 21.99 -12.30
N ILE A 72 2.06 21.70 -12.43
CA ILE A 72 1.25 22.12 -13.58
C ILE A 72 1.19 23.66 -13.68
N THR A 73 1.02 24.34 -12.55
CA THR A 73 1.01 25.81 -12.51
C THR A 73 2.36 26.38 -12.96
N SER A 74 3.47 25.74 -12.56
CA SER A 74 4.82 26.16 -12.97
C SER A 74 5.09 25.94 -14.46
N LEU A 75 4.48 24.92 -15.08
CA LEU A 75 4.54 24.69 -16.54
C LEU A 75 3.83 25.78 -17.35
N SER A 76 2.77 26.37 -16.80
CA SER A 76 1.94 27.35 -17.50
C SER A 76 2.52 28.77 -17.53
N LYS A 77 3.52 29.05 -16.69
CA LYS A 77 4.21 30.33 -16.64
C LYS A 77 5.56 30.15 -17.31
N ASP A 78 5.84 30.93 -18.36
CA ASP A 78 7.12 31.02 -19.11
C ASP A 78 8.33 31.50 -18.25
N SER A 79 8.35 31.18 -16.96
CA SER A 79 9.54 31.20 -16.14
C SER A 79 10.44 30.10 -16.68
N ALA A 80 11.57 30.50 -17.27
CA ALA A 80 12.70 29.65 -17.59
C ALA A 80 13.18 28.94 -16.31
N ASN A 81 12.48 27.88 -15.92
CA ASN A 81 12.65 27.28 -14.62
C ASN A 81 13.93 26.47 -14.64
N GLU A 82 14.75 26.56 -13.61
CA GLU A 82 15.97 25.75 -13.43
C GLU A 82 15.65 24.26 -13.27
N MET A 83 14.38 23.87 -13.36
CA MET A 83 13.85 22.54 -13.18
C MET A 83 13.33 21.97 -14.52
N ASN A 84 13.57 20.68 -14.73
CA ASN A 84 12.91 19.85 -15.73
C ASN A 84 11.83 18.99 -15.09
N ILE A 85 10.86 18.59 -15.90
CA ILE A 85 9.71 17.79 -15.46
C ILE A 85 9.76 16.42 -16.11
N TYR A 86 9.50 15.39 -15.32
CA TYR A 86 9.57 13.99 -15.71
C TYR A 86 8.30 13.27 -15.27
N SER A 87 7.80 12.37 -16.11
CA SER A 87 6.58 11.61 -15.84
C SER A 87 6.89 10.29 -15.16
N ILE A 88 6.21 9.99 -14.06
CA ILE A 88 6.18 8.66 -13.47
C ILE A 88 4.95 7.94 -14.01
N CYS A 89 5.18 6.75 -14.57
CA CYS A 89 4.17 6.03 -15.34
C CYS A 89 3.75 4.73 -14.65
N THR A 90 2.52 4.30 -14.92
CA THR A 90 1.97 2.99 -14.56
C THR A 90 1.27 2.38 -15.77
N GLY A 91 0.91 1.10 -15.69
CA GLY A 91 0.05 0.46 -16.69
C GLY A 91 -1.42 0.56 -16.31
N ASN A 92 -2.29 0.74 -17.30
CA ASN A 92 -3.72 0.46 -17.16
C ASN A 92 -3.91 -1.05 -16.95
N ILE A 93 -4.75 -1.44 -15.99
CA ILE A 93 -4.96 -2.85 -15.64
C ILE A 93 -5.77 -3.63 -16.69
N ASP A 94 -6.59 -2.92 -17.48
CA ASP A 94 -7.50 -3.51 -18.46
C ASP A 94 -6.81 -3.79 -19.80
N ASP A 95 -5.97 -2.85 -20.26
CA ASP A 95 -5.36 -2.91 -21.60
C ASP A 95 -3.82 -2.79 -21.61
N TYR A 96 -3.19 -2.65 -20.44
CA TYR A 96 -1.73 -2.48 -20.28
C TYR A 96 -1.12 -1.29 -21.01
N SER A 97 -1.93 -0.32 -21.43
CA SER A 97 -1.44 0.93 -21.97
C SER A 97 -0.69 1.74 -20.91
N LYS A 98 0.33 2.48 -21.33
CA LYS A 98 1.07 3.40 -20.47
C LYS A 98 0.14 4.55 -20.05
N VAL A 99 0.05 4.78 -18.75
CA VAL A 99 -0.65 5.93 -18.14
C VAL A 99 0.37 6.73 -17.33
N ILE A 100 0.34 8.06 -17.46
CA ILE A 100 1.08 8.94 -16.56
C ILE A 100 0.32 9.01 -15.25
N ASP A 101 0.96 8.60 -14.15
CA ASP A 101 0.34 8.64 -12.82
C ASP A 101 0.59 10.01 -12.17
N PHE A 102 1.84 10.48 -12.18
CA PHE A 102 2.20 11.78 -11.65
C PHE A 102 3.52 12.31 -12.22
N TYR A 103 3.82 13.57 -11.96
CA TYR A 103 5.05 14.23 -12.38
C TYR A 103 5.99 14.52 -11.20
N ILE A 104 7.28 14.54 -11.50
CA ILE A 104 8.33 15.04 -10.60
C ILE A 104 9.14 16.14 -11.29
N THR A 105 9.72 17.02 -10.49
CA THR A 105 10.62 18.09 -10.94
C THR A 105 12.02 17.83 -10.44
N MET A 106 13.02 18.07 -11.29
CA MET A 106 14.43 17.94 -10.93
C MET A 106 15.25 19.08 -11.55
N PRO A 107 16.29 19.61 -10.87
CA PRO A 107 17.15 20.63 -11.46
C PRO A 107 17.76 20.18 -12.79
N LYS A 108 17.84 21.11 -13.75
CA LYS A 108 18.42 20.92 -15.08
C LYS A 108 19.87 20.47 -15.02
N GLU A 109 20.63 21.05 -14.10
CA GLU A 109 22.06 20.80 -13.90
C GLU A 109 22.37 19.45 -13.26
N LEU A 110 21.37 18.70 -12.76
CA LEU A 110 21.63 17.36 -12.24
C LEU A 110 22.20 16.46 -13.35
N SER A 111 23.21 15.68 -12.98
CA SER A 111 23.77 14.65 -13.87
C SER A 111 22.68 13.66 -14.28
N LEU A 112 22.82 13.07 -15.48
CA LEU A 112 21.87 12.07 -15.97
C LEU A 112 21.72 10.90 -14.98
N LYS A 113 22.82 10.40 -14.43
CA LYS A 113 22.80 9.33 -13.42
C LYS A 113 22.03 9.75 -12.17
N SER A 114 22.26 10.97 -11.67
CA SER A 114 21.51 11.49 -10.50
C SER A 114 20.01 11.59 -10.78
N LYS A 115 19.62 12.06 -11.97
CA LYS A 115 18.20 12.13 -12.37
C LYS A 115 17.55 10.75 -12.42
N LEU A 116 18.25 9.74 -12.97
CA LEU A 116 17.77 8.35 -12.97
C LEU A 116 17.68 7.79 -11.55
N SER A 117 18.62 8.11 -10.65
CA SER A 117 18.54 7.70 -9.24
C SER A 117 17.33 8.31 -8.55
N THR A 118 17.01 9.58 -8.81
CA THR A 118 15.80 10.22 -8.27
C THR A 118 14.52 9.53 -8.79
N ILE A 119 14.48 9.12 -10.07
CA ILE A 119 13.38 8.32 -10.60
C ILE A 119 13.31 6.97 -9.88
N ALA A 120 14.44 6.29 -9.68
CA ALA A 120 14.53 5.01 -8.99
C ALA A 120 13.96 5.08 -7.56
N GLU A 121 14.37 6.08 -6.80
CA GLU A 121 13.89 6.35 -5.43
C GLU A 121 12.38 6.64 -5.46
N THR A 122 11.94 7.51 -6.38
CA THR A 122 10.53 7.90 -6.50
C THR A 122 9.62 6.71 -6.77
N ILE A 123 9.97 5.84 -7.73
CA ILE A 123 9.12 4.68 -8.06
C ILE A 123 9.23 3.58 -7.00
N SER A 124 10.38 3.45 -6.34
CA SER A 124 10.57 2.53 -5.21
C SER A 124 9.63 2.87 -4.05
N GLU A 125 9.59 4.13 -3.65
CA GLU A 125 8.68 4.64 -2.63
C GLU A 125 7.21 4.49 -3.06
N ALA A 126 6.88 4.90 -4.29
CA ALA A 126 5.50 4.99 -4.74
C ALA A 126 4.83 3.63 -5.01
N TYR A 127 5.57 2.64 -5.50
CA TYR A 127 4.97 1.39 -6.00
C TYR A 127 5.55 0.10 -5.42
N PHE A 128 6.73 0.17 -4.81
CA PHE A 128 7.48 -1.03 -4.45
C PHE A 128 7.85 -1.05 -2.98
N SER A 129 7.14 -0.28 -2.15
CA SER A 129 7.32 -0.24 -0.70
C SER A 129 8.78 -0.10 -0.28
N ASN A 130 9.50 0.81 -0.96
CA ASN A 130 10.91 1.09 -0.76
C ASN A 130 11.88 -0.08 -1.08
N LEU A 131 11.47 -1.04 -1.91
CA LEU A 131 12.39 -2.06 -2.43
C LEU A 131 13.54 -1.40 -3.20
N PRO A 132 14.82 -1.69 -2.90
CA PRO A 132 15.92 -0.95 -3.49
C PRO A 132 16.03 -1.11 -5.01
N ILE A 133 16.21 0.04 -5.68
CA ILE A 133 16.46 0.16 -7.12
C ILE A 133 17.71 1.02 -7.28
N LYS A 134 18.81 0.45 -7.79
CA LYS A 134 20.11 1.13 -7.89
C LYS A 134 20.52 1.34 -9.33
N VAL A 135 20.78 2.60 -9.71
CA VAL A 135 21.39 2.94 -11.00
C VAL A 135 22.91 2.71 -10.90
N LEU A 136 23.41 1.66 -11.55
CA LEU A 136 24.82 1.28 -11.47
C LEU A 136 25.69 2.16 -12.37
N GLU A 137 25.36 2.20 -13.65
CA GLU A 137 26.16 2.88 -14.68
C GLU A 137 25.31 3.27 -15.90
N ILE A 138 25.89 4.12 -16.74
CA ILE A 138 25.38 4.47 -18.06
C ILE A 138 26.55 4.27 -19.03
N ASP A 139 26.39 3.41 -20.02
CA ASP A 139 27.44 3.10 -20.98
C ASP A 139 27.56 4.16 -22.10
N ASP A 140 28.57 4.02 -22.96
CA ASP A 140 28.81 4.93 -24.09
C ASP A 140 27.67 4.95 -25.13
N LYS A 141 26.82 3.91 -25.15
CA LYS A 141 25.61 3.84 -25.98
C LYS A 141 24.40 4.45 -25.29
N LYS A 142 24.61 5.13 -24.15
CA LYS A 142 23.57 5.72 -23.30
C LYS A 142 22.56 4.68 -22.79
N ILE A 143 23.00 3.45 -22.54
CA ILE A 143 22.19 2.41 -21.91
C ILE A 143 22.47 2.44 -20.41
N ALA A 144 21.43 2.67 -19.60
CA ALA A 144 21.53 2.60 -18.15
C ALA A 144 21.39 1.16 -17.65
N THR A 145 22.28 0.74 -16.75
CA THR A 145 22.13 -0.53 -16.01
C THR A 145 21.55 -0.24 -14.63
N VAL A 146 20.41 -0.84 -14.32
CA VAL A 146 19.68 -0.68 -13.06
C VAL A 146 19.56 -2.03 -12.35
N ASN A 147 19.97 -2.09 -11.09
CA ASN A 147 19.90 -3.29 -10.26
C ASN A 147 18.73 -3.23 -9.27
N LEU A 148 17.88 -4.25 -9.30
CA LEU A 148 16.80 -4.49 -8.37
C LEU A 148 17.31 -5.39 -7.25
N GLU A 149 17.21 -4.93 -6.01
CA GLU A 149 17.64 -5.71 -4.83
C GLU A 149 16.46 -5.95 -3.90
N GLU A 150 16.52 -7.06 -3.17
CA GLU A 150 15.56 -7.31 -2.09
C GLU A 150 15.87 -6.41 -0.89
N MET A 151 14.88 -6.23 -0.02
CA MET A 151 15.11 -5.55 1.25
C MET A 151 16.20 -6.27 2.06
N PRO A 152 17.13 -5.55 2.73
CA PRO A 152 18.12 -6.18 3.60
C PRO A 152 17.46 -7.03 4.69
N GLU A 153 18.07 -8.19 5.00
CA GLU A 153 17.57 -9.09 6.05
C GLU A 153 17.50 -8.42 7.44
N SER A 154 18.28 -7.35 7.66
CA SER A 154 18.29 -6.57 8.91
C SER A 154 17.12 -5.61 9.07
N SER A 155 16.23 -5.48 8.09
CA SER A 155 15.03 -4.65 8.23
C SER A 155 14.12 -5.21 9.34
N THR A 156 13.79 -4.36 10.32
CA THR A 156 13.01 -4.74 11.52
C THR A 156 11.51 -4.83 11.25
N ASP A 157 11.04 -4.37 10.08
CA ASP A 157 9.64 -4.42 9.70
C ASP A 157 9.28 -5.77 9.07
N THR A 158 8.82 -6.68 9.92
CA THR A 158 8.41 -8.04 9.53
C THR A 158 7.10 -8.07 8.74
N SER A 159 6.29 -7.01 8.79
CA SER A 159 5.02 -6.90 8.04
C SER A 159 5.25 -6.59 6.55
N MET A 160 6.36 -5.92 6.23
CA MET A 160 6.78 -5.60 4.86
C MET A 160 7.55 -6.74 4.17
N LYS A 161 8.21 -7.61 4.95
CA LYS A 161 9.16 -8.63 4.43
C LYS A 161 8.52 -9.74 3.60
N GLN A 162 7.26 -10.10 3.85
CA GLN A 162 6.62 -11.25 3.21
C GLN A 162 5.72 -10.86 2.03
N SER A 163 5.32 -9.59 1.95
CA SER A 163 4.43 -9.02 0.93
C SER A 163 5.16 -8.23 -0.15
N ASN A 164 6.39 -7.78 0.09
CA ASN A 164 7.14 -6.92 -0.84
C ASN A 164 8.48 -7.55 -1.20
N SER A 165 8.47 -8.44 -2.19
CA SER A 165 9.66 -8.96 -2.84
C SER A 165 9.55 -8.81 -4.35
N TRP A 166 10.68 -8.53 -5.01
CA TRP A 166 10.72 -8.57 -6.47
C TRP A 166 10.35 -9.96 -6.99
N SER A 167 11.03 -10.98 -6.47
CA SER A 167 10.93 -12.35 -6.97
C SER A 167 9.63 -13.05 -6.57
N THR A 168 9.19 -12.91 -5.31
CA THR A 168 8.06 -13.68 -4.79
C THR A 168 6.73 -12.92 -4.82
N SER A 169 6.74 -11.63 -5.15
CA SER A 169 5.52 -10.81 -5.19
C SER A 169 5.34 -10.12 -6.55
N LEU A 170 6.31 -9.31 -6.97
CA LEU A 170 6.16 -8.43 -8.14
C LEU A 170 6.32 -9.16 -9.48
N PHE A 171 7.10 -10.26 -9.53
CA PHE A 171 7.35 -11.04 -10.75
C PHE A 171 6.57 -12.36 -10.84
N GLN A 172 5.63 -12.64 -9.93
CA GLN A 172 4.99 -13.95 -9.82
C GLN A 172 3.79 -14.17 -10.77
N GLY A 173 3.18 -13.12 -11.31
CA GLY A 173 1.96 -13.24 -12.14
C GLY A 173 1.99 -12.33 -13.36
N SER A 174 1.35 -12.73 -14.46
CA SER A 174 1.43 -12.02 -15.74
C SER A 174 0.94 -10.56 -15.67
N THR A 175 -0.19 -10.30 -15.02
CA THR A 175 -0.71 -8.94 -14.81
C THR A 175 0.26 -8.12 -13.96
N GLY A 176 0.66 -8.64 -12.78
CA GLY A 176 1.56 -7.95 -11.86
C GLY A 176 2.93 -7.68 -12.48
N GLY A 177 3.49 -8.66 -13.20
CA GLY A 177 4.75 -8.55 -13.92
C GLY A 177 4.69 -7.53 -15.04
N THR A 178 3.62 -7.54 -15.84
CA THR A 178 3.41 -6.56 -16.92
C THR A 178 3.32 -5.13 -16.37
N ILE A 179 2.53 -4.91 -15.32
CA ILE A 179 2.39 -3.60 -14.68
C ILE A 179 3.72 -3.15 -14.05
N THR A 180 4.44 -4.07 -13.40
CA THR A 180 5.78 -3.79 -12.83
C THR A 180 6.78 -3.40 -13.91
N ARG A 181 6.82 -4.13 -15.03
CA ARG A 181 7.64 -3.80 -16.19
C ARG A 181 7.31 -2.42 -16.74
N ILE A 182 6.02 -2.08 -16.90
CA ILE A 182 5.59 -0.76 -17.39
C ILE A 182 6.07 0.34 -16.43
N ARG A 183 5.83 0.19 -15.13
CA ARG A 183 6.25 1.16 -14.11
C ARG A 183 7.75 1.42 -14.15
N LEU A 184 8.56 0.36 -14.24
CA LEU A 184 10.00 0.47 -14.35
C LEU A 184 10.40 1.09 -15.69
N ALA A 185 10.10 0.44 -16.81
CA ALA A 185 10.63 0.81 -18.12
C ALA A 185 10.12 2.19 -18.58
N GLU A 186 8.83 2.47 -18.50
CA GLU A 186 8.27 3.73 -19.02
C GLU A 186 8.70 4.93 -18.15
N SER A 187 8.82 4.75 -16.83
CA SER A 187 9.32 5.81 -15.94
C SER A 187 10.81 6.07 -16.12
N PHE A 188 11.65 5.07 -16.37
CA PHE A 188 13.07 5.34 -16.63
C PHE A 188 13.31 5.91 -18.03
N LEU A 189 12.62 5.41 -19.05
CA LEU A 189 12.89 5.77 -20.44
C LEU A 189 12.40 7.16 -20.83
N GLN A 190 11.39 7.71 -20.13
CA GLN A 190 10.89 9.07 -20.36
C GLN A 190 10.68 9.35 -21.87
N LYS A 191 9.95 8.47 -22.57
CA LYS A 191 9.86 8.48 -24.04
C LYS A 191 9.34 9.81 -24.62
N ASP A 192 8.51 10.51 -23.85
CA ASP A 192 7.91 11.78 -24.27
C ASP A 192 8.80 13.00 -24.01
N TYR A 193 9.83 12.87 -23.17
CA TYR A 193 10.76 13.96 -22.86
C TYR A 193 11.64 14.31 -24.07
N LYS A 194 11.78 15.60 -24.40
CA LYS A 194 12.47 16.03 -25.64
C LYS A 194 13.95 16.38 -25.45
N GLY A 195 14.43 16.47 -24.22
CA GLY A 195 15.84 16.72 -23.93
C GLY A 195 16.71 15.48 -24.07
N GLU A 196 18.02 15.67 -23.91
CA GLU A 196 18.99 14.59 -23.86
C GLU A 196 18.68 13.62 -22.70
N TRP A 197 18.70 12.32 -23.00
CA TRP A 197 18.35 11.25 -22.07
C TRP A 197 19.07 9.94 -22.43
N ILE A 198 18.75 8.86 -21.72
CA ILE A 198 19.20 7.50 -22.07
C ILE A 198 18.51 6.99 -23.34
N GLU A 199 19.19 6.14 -24.09
CA GLU A 199 18.66 5.47 -25.29
C GLU A 199 18.04 4.11 -24.97
N GLY A 200 18.42 3.51 -23.83
CA GLY A 200 17.85 2.26 -23.36
C GLY A 200 18.16 2.00 -21.89
N ILE A 201 17.52 0.96 -21.35
CA ILE A 201 17.70 0.51 -19.98
C ILE A 201 17.85 -1.01 -19.93
N ARG A 202 18.75 -1.48 -19.07
CA ARG A 202 18.93 -2.89 -18.72
C ARG A 202 18.64 -3.05 -17.24
N PHE A 203 17.80 -4.03 -16.90
CA PHE A 203 17.55 -4.38 -15.51
C PHE A 203 18.32 -5.63 -15.11
N LEU A 204 18.82 -5.62 -13.88
CA LEU A 204 19.42 -6.75 -13.19
C LEU A 204 18.62 -7.05 -11.94
N TYR A 205 18.62 -8.30 -11.49
CA TYR A 205 18.12 -8.70 -10.18
C TYR A 205 19.28 -9.28 -9.39
N LYS A 206 19.58 -8.68 -8.23
CA LYS A 206 20.75 -9.05 -7.39
C LYS A 206 22.05 -9.15 -8.18
N GLY A 207 22.27 -8.23 -9.11
CA GLY A 207 23.45 -8.14 -9.97
C GLY A 207 23.48 -9.15 -11.12
N GLN A 208 22.44 -9.96 -11.30
CA GLN A 208 22.35 -10.97 -12.35
C GLN A 208 21.28 -10.61 -13.37
N ARG A 209 21.36 -11.22 -14.56
CA ARG A 209 20.31 -11.10 -15.57
C ARG A 209 18.98 -11.59 -14.97
N ILE A 210 17.91 -10.84 -15.21
CA ILE A 210 16.57 -11.22 -14.79
C ILE A 210 16.12 -12.43 -15.60
N ASP A 211 15.66 -13.48 -14.91
CA ASP A 211 15.14 -14.70 -15.53
C ASP A 211 13.86 -15.15 -14.79
N PHE A 212 12.76 -14.46 -15.08
CA PHE A 212 11.44 -14.75 -14.51
C PHE A 212 10.40 -14.79 -15.64
N GLN A 213 9.59 -15.84 -15.64
CA GLN A 213 8.63 -16.14 -16.72
C GLN A 213 7.60 -15.03 -16.97
N HIS A 214 7.24 -14.25 -15.95
CA HIS A 214 6.20 -13.22 -16.07
C HIS A 214 6.76 -11.81 -16.35
N VAL A 215 8.07 -11.66 -16.46
CA VAL A 215 8.73 -10.41 -16.87
C VAL A 215 9.90 -10.66 -17.85
N PRO A 216 9.71 -11.46 -18.90
CA PRO A 216 10.80 -11.87 -19.79
C PRO A 216 11.49 -10.68 -20.48
N GLU A 217 10.76 -9.59 -20.73
CA GLU A 217 11.30 -8.39 -21.38
C GLU A 217 12.30 -7.64 -20.50
N LEU A 218 12.23 -7.77 -19.17
CA LEU A 218 13.21 -7.17 -18.26
C LEU A 218 14.59 -7.86 -18.35
N SER A 219 14.67 -9.03 -18.98
CA SER A 219 15.93 -9.74 -19.23
C SER A 219 16.76 -9.12 -20.35
N GLU A 220 16.15 -8.28 -21.19
CA GLU A 220 16.75 -7.63 -22.34
C GLU A 220 16.99 -6.13 -22.12
N VAL A 221 17.71 -5.51 -23.06
CA VAL A 221 17.76 -4.04 -23.13
C VAL A 221 16.45 -3.53 -23.71
N ILE A 222 15.76 -2.67 -22.96
CA ILE A 222 14.55 -1.99 -23.42
C ILE A 222 14.97 -0.62 -23.94
N TYR A 223 14.74 -0.39 -25.24
CA TYR A 223 15.08 0.87 -25.88
C TYR A 223 13.97 1.91 -25.76
N ARG A 224 14.35 3.18 -25.78
CA ARG A 224 13.45 4.34 -25.66
C ARG A 224 12.54 4.58 -26.87
N ARG A 225 12.87 3.97 -28.02
CA ARG A 225 12.22 4.24 -29.31
C ARG A 225 10.74 3.86 -29.34
#